data_AF-T0YFT5-F1
#
_entry.id   AF-T0YFT5-F1
#
_cell.length_a   1.000
_cell.length_b   1.000
_cell.length_c   1.000
_cell.angle_alpha   90.00
_cell.angle_beta   90.00
_cell.angle_gamma   90.00
#
_symmetry.space_group_name_H-M   'P 1'
#
loop_
_entity.id
_entity.type
_entity.pdbx_description
1 polymer ?
#
loop_
_entity_poly.entity_id
_entity_poly.type
_entity_poly.pdbx_seq_one_letter_code
_entity_poly.pdbx_strand_id
1 'polypeptide(L)' 'MRLVRCEGAQHVTVHGRDEVVVVAAEEFQRLKGSPTGQALIDAMQASPHRDIGIEPRRSPMPVRDVIL' A
#
# COMPACT_ATOMS: atom_id res chain seq x y z
N MET A 1 6.02 -28.69 8.44
CA MET A 1 5.69 -27.29 8.05
C MET A 1 4.85 -27.39 6.78
N ARG A 2 3.56 -27.04 6.84
CA ARG A 2 2.63 -27.12 5.69
C ARG A 2 2.70 -25.78 4.95
N LEU A 3 3.19 -25.76 3.71
CA LEU A 3 3.32 -24.54 2.92
C LEU A 3 2.10 -24.42 1.99
N VAL A 4 1.35 -23.32 2.16
CA VAL A 4 0.21 -22.93 1.30
C VAL A 4 0.58 -22.91 -0.19
N ARG A 5 1.87 -22.70 -0.50
CA ARG A 5 2.43 -22.78 -1.85
C ARG A 5 2.20 -24.12 -2.56
N CYS A 6 2.11 -25.23 -1.83
CA CYS A 6 2.03 -26.57 -2.42
C CYS A 6 0.65 -27.22 -2.34
N GLU A 7 -0.17 -26.85 -1.34
CA GLU A 7 -1.44 -27.53 -1.04
C GLU A 7 -2.68 -26.67 -1.29
N GLY A 8 -2.50 -25.44 -1.75
CA GLY A 8 -3.61 -24.53 -2.03
C GLY A 8 -4.13 -23.81 -0.79
N ALA A 9 -5.31 -23.21 -0.93
CA ALA A 9 -5.91 -22.33 0.07
C ALA A 9 -6.24 -23.10 1.36
N GLN A 10 -5.75 -22.62 2.50
CA GLN A 10 -5.99 -23.25 3.80
C GLN A 10 -7.04 -22.47 4.59
N HIS A 11 -8.10 -23.17 5.02
CA HIS A 11 -9.14 -22.60 5.87
C HIS A 11 -8.67 -22.60 7.33
N VAL A 12 -8.82 -21.46 8.01
CA VAL A 12 -8.47 -21.32 9.44
C VAL A 12 -9.66 -20.74 10.19
N THR A 13 -10.11 -21.42 11.23
CA THR A 13 -11.16 -20.95 12.12
C THR A 13 -10.54 -20.00 13.17
N VAL A 14 -10.94 -18.73 13.15
CA VAL A 14 -10.55 -17.74 14.17
C VAL A 14 -11.80 -17.41 14.98
N HIS A 15 -11.73 -17.52 16.32
CA HIS A 15 -12.87 -17.32 17.22
C HIS A 15 -14.12 -18.21 16.97
N GLY A 16 -13.94 -19.41 16.41
CA GLY A 16 -15.05 -20.36 16.21
C GLY A 16 -15.94 -20.07 14.99
N ARG A 17 -15.52 -19.16 14.09
CA ARG A 17 -16.12 -18.97 12.77
C ARG A 17 -15.09 -19.22 11.68
N ASP A 18 -15.48 -19.94 10.64
CA ASP A 18 -14.70 -20.13 9.42
C ASP A 18 -14.70 -18.82 8.63
N GLU A 19 -13.92 -17.83 9.06
CA GLU A 19 -13.95 -16.48 8.48
C GLU A 19 -12.72 -16.17 7.61
N VAL A 20 -11.62 -16.93 7.70
CA VAL A 20 -10.36 -16.57 7.02
C VAL A 20 -9.75 -17.75 6.27
N VAL A 21 -9.35 -17.49 5.02
CA VAL A 21 -8.60 -18.42 4.17
C VAL A 21 -7.21 -17.85 3.93
N VAL A 22 -6.17 -18.65 4.20
CA VAL A 22 -4.79 -18.33 3.88
C VAL A 22 -4.48 -18.84 2.48
N VAL A 23 -4.09 -17.93 1.58
CA VAL A 23 -3.67 -18.23 0.21
C VAL A 23 -2.21 -17.84 -0.01
N ALA A 24 -1.59 -18.40 -1.04
CA ALA A 24 -0.26 -17.99 -1.46
C ALA A 24 -0.28 -16.50 -1.85
N ALA A 25 0.76 -15.76 -1.53
CA ALA A 25 0.83 -14.32 -1.81
C ALA A 25 0.68 -14.04 -3.31
N GLU A 26 1.26 -14.89 -4.16
CA GLU A 26 1.18 -14.77 -5.62
C GLU A 26 -0.26 -14.98 -6.13
N GLU A 27 -1.02 -15.87 -5.50
CA GLU A 27 -2.43 -16.11 -5.82
C GLU A 27 -3.30 -14.94 -5.37
N PHE A 28 -3.04 -14.39 -4.18
CA PHE A 28 -3.72 -13.19 -3.71
C PHE A 28 -3.49 -12.01 -4.65
N GLN A 29 -2.24 -11.80 -5.11
CA GLN A 29 -1.93 -10.72 -6.05
C GLN A 29 -2.59 -10.94 -7.42
N ARG A 30 -2.70 -12.19 -7.90
CA ARG A 30 -3.50 -12.49 -9.11
C ARG A 30 -4.97 -12.15 -8.93
N LEU A 31 -5.57 -12.53 -7.80
CA LEU A 31 -7.00 -12.32 -7.51
C LEU A 31 -7.34 -10.84 -7.28
N LYS A 32 -6.49 -10.11 -6.56
CA LYS A 32 -6.69 -8.67 -6.28
C LYS A 32 -6.23 -7.77 -7.41
N GLY A 33 -5.38 -8.28 -8.31
CA GLY A 33 -4.60 -7.48 -9.22
C GLY A 33 -3.47 -6.75 -8.51
N SER A 34 -2.58 -6.15 -9.28
CA SER A 34 -1.50 -5.32 -8.74
C SER A 34 -2.05 -4.00 -8.19
N PRO A 35 -1.55 -3.52 -7.04
CA PRO A 35 -1.90 -2.19 -6.57
C PRO A 35 -1.49 -1.14 -7.63
N THR A 36 -2.41 -0.27 -7.98
CA THR A 36 -2.18 0.83 -8.92
C THR A 36 -2.21 2.17 -8.19
N GLY A 37 -1.78 3.23 -8.88
CA GLY A 37 -1.96 4.61 -8.39
C GLY A 37 -3.40 5.12 -8.42
N GLN A 38 -4.38 4.30 -8.87
CA GLN A 38 -5.75 4.76 -9.10
C GLN A 38 -6.43 5.25 -7.81
N ALA A 39 -6.24 4.55 -6.69
CA ALA A 39 -6.80 4.98 -5.40
C ALA A 39 -6.29 6.37 -4.97
N LEU A 40 -5.03 6.70 -5.29
CA LEU A 40 -4.48 8.02 -5.04
C LEU A 40 -5.10 9.06 -5.99
N ILE A 41 -5.26 8.72 -7.28
CA ILE A 41 -5.91 9.59 -8.26
C ILE A 41 -7.35 9.89 -7.84
N ASP A 42 -8.11 8.86 -7.50
CA ASP A 42 -9.51 8.98 -7.07
C ASP A 42 -9.63 9.86 -5.82
N ALA A 43 -8.74 9.67 -4.84
CA ALA A 43 -8.68 10.49 -3.63
C ALA A 43 -8.37 11.96 -3.96
N MET A 44 -7.44 12.21 -4.88
CA MET A 44 -7.10 13.57 -5.31
C MET A 44 -8.24 14.24 -6.08
N GLN A 45 -8.98 13.49 -6.89
CA GLN A 45 -10.13 14.00 -7.65
C GLN A 45 -11.37 14.27 -6.77
N ALA A 46 -11.57 13.43 -5.74
CA ALA A 46 -12.64 13.58 -4.76
C ALA A 46 -12.35 14.68 -3.72
N SER A 47 -11.10 15.14 -3.63
CA SER A 47 -10.71 16.23 -2.74
C SER A 47 -11.53 17.50 -3.02
N PRO A 48 -12.11 18.14 -2.00
CA PRO A 48 -12.74 19.46 -2.14
C PRO A 48 -11.72 20.57 -2.41
N HIS A 49 -10.42 20.27 -2.26
CA HIS A 49 -9.30 21.17 -2.44
C HIS A 49 -8.55 20.81 -3.74
N ARG A 50 -9.09 21.22 -4.89
CA ARG A 50 -8.51 20.93 -6.21
C ARG A 50 -7.36 21.87 -6.58
N ASP A 51 -7.51 23.14 -6.23
CA ASP A 51 -6.55 24.19 -6.54
C ASP A 51 -5.71 24.53 -5.29
N ILE A 52 -4.95 23.55 -4.80
CA ILE A 52 -3.98 23.76 -3.72
C ILE A 52 -2.56 23.73 -4.27
N GLY A 53 -1.81 24.79 -3.99
CA GLY A 53 -0.37 24.78 -4.22
C GLY A 53 0.29 23.85 -3.22
N ILE A 54 0.85 22.72 -3.69
CA ILE A 54 1.69 21.84 -2.87
C ILE A 54 3.13 22.31 -3.05
N GLU A 55 3.53 23.27 -2.21
CA GLU A 55 4.88 23.81 -2.20
C GLU A 55 5.57 23.49 -0.87
N PRO A 56 6.81 22.94 -0.89
CA PRO A 56 7.60 22.80 0.33
C PRO A 56 7.84 24.19 0.93
N ARG A 57 7.74 24.30 2.26
CA ARG A 57 8.19 25.52 2.94
C ARG A 57 9.68 25.68 2.68
N ARG A 58 10.08 26.79 2.05
CA ARG A 58 11.49 27.11 1.87
C ARG A 58 12.11 27.47 3.20
N SER A 59 13.10 26.70 3.62
CA SER A 59 14.00 27.02 4.73
C SER A 59 15.43 26.94 4.23
N PRO A 60 16.37 27.72 4.81
CA PRO A 60 17.79 27.53 4.55
C PRO A 60 18.15 26.06 4.78
N MET A 61 18.76 25.41 3.80
CA MET A 61 19.35 24.09 4.02
C MET A 61 20.65 24.28 4.80
N PRO A 62 21.00 23.37 5.71
CA PRO A 62 22.31 23.40 6.35
C PRO A 62 23.38 23.21 5.28
N VAL A 63 24.00 24.31 4.85
CA VAL A 63 25.14 24.32 3.93
C VAL A 63 26.42 24.43 4.75
N ARG A 64 27.50 23.80 4.29
CA ARG A 64 28.83 24.02 4.87
C ARG A 64 29.37 25.35 4.35
N ASP A 65 29.98 26.13 5.23
CA ASP A 65 30.67 27.36 4.84
C ASP A 65 31.82 27.04 3.86
N VAL A 66 31.95 27.86 2.83
CA VAL A 66 33.09 27.83 1.91
C VAL A 66 34.02 28.97 2.31
N ILE A 67 35.25 28.63 2.70
CA ILE A 67 36.32 29.62 2.89
C ILE A 67 36.90 29.92 1.50
N LEU A 68 36.86 31.18 1.07
CA LEU A 68 37.50 31.67 -0.14
C LEU A 68 38.98 32.01 0.10
#